data_AF-A0A9E5FI78-F1
#
_entry.id   AF-A0A9E5FI78-F1
#
_cell.length_a   1.000
_cell.length_b   1.000
_cell.length_c   1.000
_cell.angle_alpha   90.00
_cell.angle_beta   90.00
_cell.angle_gamma   90.00
#
_symmetry.space_group_name_H-M   'P 1'
#
loop_
_entity.id
_entity.type
_entity.pdbx_description
1 polymer ?
#
loop_
_entity_poly.entity_id
_entity_poly.type
_entity_poly.pdbx_seq_one_letter_code
_entity_poly.pdbx_strand_id
1 'polypeptide(L)'
;DDGKVTEVSARSWIKQRKTGKELDSDWVFAGSKILDDQNTPGRKLYLANDGDVICLSNFDTAMLDLPVASSKDNGNLDFEAWTERIPKLGTKVTVVLEAAKK
;
A
#
# COMPACT_ATOMS: atom_id res chain seq x y z
N ASP A 1 13.55 9.84 20.01
CA ASP A 1 13.84 8.48 19.53
C ASP A 1 14.85 7.82 20.46
N ASP A 2 14.36 7.21 21.53
CA ASP A 2 15.20 6.65 22.61
C ASP A 2 15.56 5.18 22.31
N GLY A 3 15.60 4.80 21.02
CA GLY A 3 15.83 3.41 20.58
C GLY A 3 14.67 2.44 20.86
N LYS A 4 13.52 2.93 21.32
CA LYS A 4 12.33 2.10 21.60
C LYS A 4 11.60 1.74 20.30
N VAL A 5 11.40 0.44 20.07
CA VAL A 5 10.53 -0.06 19.00
C VAL A 5 9.09 0.35 19.30
N THR A 6 8.41 0.93 18.30
CA THR A 6 7.00 1.29 18.38
C THR A 6 6.26 0.61 17.25
N GLU A 7 5.02 0.21 17.54
CA GLU A 7 4.11 -0.41 16.59
C GLU A 7 2.91 0.51 16.44
N VAL A 8 2.59 0.84 15.19
CA VAL A 8 1.47 1.72 14.82
C VAL A 8 0.80 1.16 13.57
N SER A 9 -0.48 1.44 13.40
CA SER A 9 -1.16 1.13 12.13
C SER A 9 -0.53 1.93 10.99
N ALA A 10 -0.22 1.26 9.87
CA ALA A 10 0.26 1.92 8.66
C ALA A 10 -0.74 2.96 8.12
N ARG A 11 -2.04 2.83 8.44
CA ARG A 11 -3.07 3.82 8.12
C ARG A 11 -2.76 5.20 8.68
N SER A 12 -2.10 5.25 9.85
CA SER A 12 -1.71 6.50 10.49
C SER A 12 -0.71 7.33 9.70
N TRP A 13 0.03 6.71 8.77
CA TRP A 13 0.99 7.38 7.90
C TRP A 13 0.38 7.93 6.62
N ILE A 14 -0.91 7.70 6.39
CA ILE A 14 -1.61 8.07 5.17
C ILE A 14 -2.64 9.15 5.50
N LYS A 15 -2.59 10.23 4.74
CA LYS A 15 -3.49 11.36 4.87
C LYS A 15 -4.39 11.44 3.65
N GLN A 16 -5.69 11.50 3.89
CA GLN A 16 -6.67 11.82 2.86
C GLN A 16 -6.51 13.28 2.45
N ARG A 17 -6.24 13.57 1.18
CA ARG A 17 -5.92 14.93 0.72
C ARG A 17 -7.11 15.90 0.87
N LYS A 18 -8.32 15.41 0.62
CA LYS A 18 -9.55 16.22 0.68
C LYS A 18 -9.95 16.60 2.11
N THR A 19 -9.83 15.66 3.05
CA THR A 19 -10.33 15.84 4.43
C THR A 19 -9.24 16.17 5.42
N GLY A 20 -7.97 15.93 5.07
CA GLY A 20 -6.82 16.03 5.98
C GLY A 20 -6.82 14.99 7.09
N LYS A 21 -7.68 13.97 6.99
CA LYS A 21 -7.83 12.91 8.01
C LYS A 21 -6.98 11.70 7.67
N GLU A 22 -6.85 10.83 8.68
CA GLU A 22 -6.19 9.54 8.54
C GLU A 22 -6.97 8.64 7.58
N LEU A 23 -6.30 7.66 6.97
CA LEU A 23 -6.98 6.61 6.23
C LEU A 23 -7.91 5.81 7.17
N ASP A 24 -9.19 5.76 6.83
CA ASP A 24 -10.25 5.13 7.62
C ASP A 24 -10.72 3.78 7.05
N SER A 25 -10.07 3.31 5.98
CA SER A 25 -10.39 2.05 5.32
C SER A 25 -9.27 1.04 5.53
N ASP A 26 -9.62 -0.22 5.82
CA ASP A 26 -8.66 -1.31 5.84
C ASP A 26 -8.37 -1.79 4.40
N TRP A 27 -7.16 -2.32 4.18
CA TRP A 27 -6.83 -2.98 2.92
C TRP A 27 -7.60 -4.29 2.78
N VAL A 28 -7.98 -4.59 1.54
CA VAL A 28 -8.56 -5.88 1.17
C VAL A 28 -7.59 -6.66 0.30
N PHE A 29 -7.64 -7.99 0.42
CA PHE A 29 -6.94 -8.87 -0.52
C PHE A 29 -7.73 -8.96 -1.82
N ALA A 30 -7.39 -8.10 -2.77
CA ALA A 30 -7.97 -8.07 -4.11
C ALA A 30 -7.42 -9.19 -5.01
N GLY A 31 -6.25 -9.74 -4.65
CA GLY A 31 -5.50 -10.66 -5.49
C GLY A 31 -4.74 -9.91 -6.59
N SER A 32 -4.08 -10.62 -7.51
CA SER A 32 -3.45 -9.97 -8.66
C SER A 32 -3.40 -10.94 -9.83
N LYS A 33 -2.92 -10.48 -10.97
CA LYS A 33 -2.89 -11.24 -12.21
C LYS A 33 -1.62 -12.08 -12.29
N ILE A 34 -1.73 -13.22 -12.96
CA ILE A 34 -0.59 -14.06 -13.33
C ILE A 34 -0.49 -14.05 -14.86
N LEU A 35 0.66 -13.67 -15.39
CA LEU A 35 0.96 -13.69 -16.82
C LEU A 35 2.14 -14.62 -17.13
N ASP A 36 2.24 -15.07 -18.37
CA ASP A 36 3.44 -15.73 -18.88
C ASP A 36 4.55 -14.69 -19.12
N ASP A 37 5.78 -15.01 -18.70
CA ASP A 37 6.96 -14.21 -19.04
C ASP A 37 7.30 -14.42 -20.52
N GLN A 38 7.17 -13.36 -21.31
CA GLN A 38 7.49 -13.41 -22.75
C GLN A 38 8.98 -13.62 -23.02
N ASN A 39 9.85 -13.33 -22.06
CA ASN A 39 11.30 -13.50 -22.20
C ASN A 39 11.77 -14.89 -21.74
N THR A 40 10.98 -15.59 -20.93
CA THR A 40 11.38 -16.86 -20.31
C THR A 40 10.26 -17.89 -20.44
N PRO A 41 10.31 -18.79 -21.44
CA PRO A 41 9.29 -19.82 -21.62
C PRO A 41 9.05 -20.63 -20.35
N GLY A 42 7.78 -20.76 -19.97
CA GLY A 42 7.35 -21.53 -18.79
C GLY A 42 7.44 -20.78 -17.45
N ARG A 43 7.99 -19.55 -17.42
CA ARG A 43 7.96 -18.72 -16.22
C ARG A 43 6.66 -17.93 -16.13
N LYS A 44 6.06 -17.88 -14.93
CA LYS A 44 4.91 -17.05 -14.62
C LYS A 44 5.34 -15.81 -13.83
N LEU A 45 4.71 -14.68 -14.13
CA LEU A 45 4.88 -13.41 -13.43
C LEU A 45 3.60 -13.11 -12.64
N TYR A 46 3.74 -12.92 -11.34
CA TYR A 46 2.67 -12.38 -10.50
C TYR A 46 2.78 -10.85 -10.52
N LEU A 47 1.79 -10.17 -11.10
CA LEU A 47 1.95 -8.75 -11.47
C LEU A 47 2.10 -7.80 -10.29
N ALA A 48 1.58 -8.15 -9.11
CA ALA A 48 1.83 -7.36 -7.90
C ALA A 48 3.33 -7.27 -7.54
N ASN A 49 4.16 -8.23 -7.99
CA ASN A 49 5.61 -8.18 -7.77
C ASN A 49 6.31 -7.08 -8.59
N ASP A 50 5.60 -6.42 -9.51
CA ASP A 50 6.13 -5.28 -10.30
C ASP A 50 5.97 -3.93 -9.57
N GLY A 51 5.56 -3.94 -8.30
CA GLY A 51 5.47 -2.74 -7.46
C GLY A 51 4.12 -2.55 -6.78
N ASP A 52 3.10 -3.31 -7.18
CA ASP A 52 1.71 -3.15 -6.73
C ASP A 52 1.33 -4.14 -5.62
N VAL A 53 2.23 -4.36 -4.65
CA VAL A 53 1.96 -5.28 -3.52
C VAL A 53 0.93 -4.68 -2.56
N ILE A 54 1.06 -3.39 -2.23
CA ILE A 54 0.17 -2.64 -1.33
C ILE A 54 -0.07 -1.26 -1.96
N CYS A 55 -1.31 -0.97 -2.34
CA CYS A 55 -1.67 0.24 -3.08
C CYS A 55 -2.64 1.14 -2.30
N LEU A 56 -2.60 2.44 -2.63
CA LEU A 56 -3.59 3.46 -2.21
C LEU A 56 -4.46 3.94 -3.37
N SER A 57 -4.04 3.61 -4.59
CA SER A 57 -4.69 3.92 -5.85
C SER A 57 -5.06 2.61 -6.51
N ASN A 58 -6.24 2.52 -7.12
CA ASN A 58 -6.70 1.26 -7.66
C ASN A 58 -5.99 0.93 -8.98
N PHE A 59 -4.98 0.06 -8.89
CA PHE A 59 -4.36 -0.61 -10.03
C PHE A 59 -4.96 -2.01 -10.18
N ASP A 60 -5.19 -2.44 -11.42
CA ASP A 60 -5.74 -3.77 -11.71
C ASP A 60 -4.75 -4.91 -11.42
N THR A 61 -3.52 -4.57 -11.06
CA THR A 61 -2.40 -5.42 -10.66
C THR A 61 -2.18 -5.46 -9.15
N ALA A 62 -2.91 -4.65 -8.36
CA ALA A 62 -2.69 -4.49 -6.92
C ALA A 62 -3.14 -5.70 -6.09
N MET A 63 -2.25 -6.28 -5.26
CA MET A 63 -2.59 -7.41 -4.38
C MET A 63 -3.42 -7.00 -3.15
N LEU A 64 -2.92 -6.02 -2.41
CA LEU A 64 -3.62 -5.37 -1.30
C LEU A 64 -4.03 -3.96 -1.74
N ASP A 65 -5.33 -3.71 -1.80
CA ASP A 65 -5.88 -2.45 -2.30
C ASP A 65 -6.95 -1.90 -1.36
N LEU A 66 -7.31 -0.63 -1.53
CA LEU A 66 -8.37 0.00 -0.77
C LEU A 66 -9.74 -0.27 -1.42
N PRO A 67 -10.77 -0.65 -0.63
CA PRO A 67 -12.12 -0.90 -1.13
C PRO A 67 -12.90 0.41 -1.38
N VAL A 68 -12.21 1.46 -1.84
CA VAL A 68 -12.77 2.76 -2.19
C VAL A 68 -12.22 3.17 -3.54
N ALA A 69 -13.07 3.75 -4.37
CA ALA A 69 -12.64 4.26 -5.67
C ALA A 69 -11.57 5.35 -5.48
N SER A 70 -10.36 5.08 -5.96
CA SER A 70 -9.19 5.93 -5.86
C SER A 70 -8.49 6.01 -7.19
N SER A 71 -8.17 7.23 -7.62
CA SER A 71 -7.52 7.47 -8.90
C SER A 71 -6.09 6.90 -8.94
N LYS A 72 -5.74 6.26 -10.06
CA LYS A 72 -4.36 5.87 -10.40
C LYS A 72 -3.58 6.91 -11.21
N ASP A 73 -4.22 8.04 -11.52
CA ASP A 73 -3.57 9.15 -12.18
C ASP A 73 -2.74 9.96 -11.17
N ASN A 74 -1.45 10.11 -11.44
CA ASN A 74 -0.49 10.87 -10.63
C ASN A 74 -0.93 12.33 -10.40
N GLY A 75 -1.67 12.93 -11.32
CA GLY A 75 -2.21 14.28 -11.17
C GLY A 75 -3.38 14.39 -10.19
N ASN A 76 -4.03 13.27 -9.88
CA ASN A 76 -5.31 13.20 -9.19
C ASN A 76 -5.30 12.23 -8.00
N LEU A 77 -4.16 12.13 -7.28
CA LEU A 77 -4.04 11.28 -6.09
C LEU A 77 -5.03 11.71 -5.00
N ASP A 78 -5.77 10.78 -4.41
CA ASP A 78 -6.69 11.01 -3.28
C ASP A 78 -6.00 10.97 -1.91
N PHE A 79 -4.84 10.32 -1.83
CA PHE A 79 -4.05 10.11 -0.61
C PHE A 79 -2.64 10.69 -0.75
N GLU A 80 -2.08 11.14 0.37
CA GLU A 80 -0.71 11.64 0.48
C GLU A 80 0.00 11.09 1.72
N ALA A 81 1.33 11.16 1.73
CA ALA A 81 2.13 10.79 2.89
C ALA A 81 1.91 11.79 4.05
N TRP A 82 1.62 11.27 5.24
CA TRP A 82 1.54 12.07 6.46
C TRP A 82 2.93 12.21 7.09
N THR A 83 3.75 13.09 6.53
CA THR A 83 5.18 13.20 6.83
C THR A 83 5.53 13.38 8.31
N GLU A 84 4.67 14.03 9.09
CA GLU A 84 4.86 14.25 10.53
C GLU A 84 4.73 12.97 11.37
N ARG A 85 4.12 11.91 10.81
CA ARG A 85 3.88 10.62 11.47
C ARG A 85 4.79 9.51 10.95
N ILE A 86 5.44 9.73 9.80
CA ILE A 86 6.37 8.78 9.19
C ILE A 86 7.73 8.91 9.88
N PRO A 87 8.40 7.80 10.23
CA PRO A 87 9.74 7.82 10.78
C PRO A 87 10.73 8.57 9.89
N LYS A 88 11.76 9.15 10.51
CA LYS A 88 12.82 9.86 9.77
C LYS A 88 13.50 8.94 8.75
N LEU A 89 13.97 9.52 7.65
CA LEU A 89 14.74 8.82 6.63
C LEU A 89 15.89 8.02 7.26
N GLY A 90 16.07 6.76 6.82
CA GLY A 90 17.05 5.83 7.37
C GLY A 90 16.59 5.02 8.58
N THR A 91 15.40 5.31 9.13
CA THR A 91 14.80 4.47 10.17
C THR A 91 14.39 3.12 9.58
N LYS A 92 14.84 2.02 10.20
CA LYS A 92 14.42 0.67 9.80
C LYS A 92 12.97 0.45 10.18
N VAL A 93 12.15 0.03 9.23
CA VAL A 93 10.73 -0.26 9.42
C VAL A 93 10.47 -1.71 9.07
N THR A 94 9.69 -2.39 9.91
CA THR A 94 9.12 -3.71 9.60
C THR A 94 7.64 -3.52 9.31
N VAL A 95 7.19 -3.97 8.14
CA VAL A 95 5.77 -4.00 7.80
C VAL A 95 5.21 -5.38 8.17
N VAL A 96 4.16 -5.40 8.98
CA VAL A 96 3.45 -6.62 9.38
C VAL A 96 2.08 -6.61 8.73
N LEU A 97 1.74 -7.67 8.01
CA LEU A 97 0.42 -7.86 7.39
C LEU A 97 -0.33 -8.92 8.19
N GLU A 98 -1.46 -8.53 8.76
CA GLU A 98 -2.34 -9.41 9.56
C GLU A 98 -3.73 -9.44 8.94
N ALA A 99 -4.38 -10.60 8.99
CA ALA A 99 -5.78 -10.70 8.60
C ALA A 99 -6.64 -9.87 9.58
N ALA A 100 -7.57 -9.09 9.04
CA ALA A 100 -8.52 -8.34 9.85
C ALA A 100 -9.27 -9.28 10.80
N LYS A 101 -9.39 -8.88 12.07
CA LYS A 101 -10.20 -9.61 13.05
C LYS A 101 -11.68 -9.47 12.64
N LYS A 102 -12.39 -10.61 12.63
CA LYS A 102 -13.84 -10.64 12.37
C LYS A 102 -14.63 -9.93 13.46
#